data_AF-A0A382NXA0-F1
#
_entry.id   AF-A0A382NXA0-F1
#
_cell.length_a   1.000
_cell.length_b   1.000
_cell.length_c   1.000
_cell.angle_alpha   90.00
_cell.angle_beta   90.00
_cell.angle_gamma   90.00
#
_symmetry.space_group_name_H-M   'P 1'
#
loop_
_entity.id
_entity.type
_entity.pdbx_description
1 polymer ?
#
loop_
_entity_poly.entity_id
_entity_poly.type
_entity_poly.pdbx_seq_one_letter_code
_entity_poly.pdbx_strand_id
1 'polypeptide(L)'
;MFFTIARKINFVVLPALAVILLACSGSAVVVSDLEEGNTTTGNVSGKGLIDEPFVDALSTPDLVELLKPSVVQIAVNFERGRGVGTGVVLDSNGLILTNWHVVEDAKMITVA
;
A
#
# COMPACT_ATOMS: atom_id res chain seq x y z
N MET A 1 -36.78 -5.26 27.08
CA MET A 1 -35.32 -5.19 26.88
C MET A 1 -34.87 -4.13 25.85
N PHE A 2 -35.77 -3.50 25.08
CA PHE A 2 -35.39 -2.51 24.04
C PHE A 2 -35.09 -1.08 24.57
N PHE A 3 -35.59 -0.70 25.74
CA PHE A 3 -35.40 0.66 26.27
C PHE A 3 -33.98 0.97 26.82
N THR A 4 -33.16 -0.05 27.07
CA THR A 4 -31.80 0.14 27.61
C THR A 4 -30.76 0.43 26.52
N ILE A 5 -31.06 0.04 25.27
CA ILE A 5 -30.16 0.17 24.11
C ILE A 5 -30.15 1.62 23.59
N ALA A 6 -31.33 2.26 23.52
CA ALA A 6 -31.47 3.64 23.06
C ALA A 6 -30.73 4.66 23.94
N ARG A 7 -30.64 4.41 25.25
CA ARG A 7 -29.96 5.31 26.20
C ARG A 7 -28.44 5.28 26.07
N LYS A 8 -27.85 4.16 25.62
CA LYS A 8 -26.41 4.02 25.42
C LYS A 8 -25.93 4.63 24.09
N ILE A 9 -26.76 4.58 23.04
CA ILE A 9 -26.43 5.14 21.72
C ILE A 9 -26.37 6.68 21.78
N ASN A 10 -27.34 7.34 22.43
CA ASN A 10 -27.29 8.80 22.59
C ASN A 10 -26.09 9.31 23.42
N PHE A 11 -25.56 8.50 24.36
CA PHE A 11 -24.44 8.91 25.22
C PHE A 11 -23.09 8.89 24.49
N VAL A 12 -22.95 8.10 23.41
CA VAL A 12 -21.71 7.96 22.64
C VAL A 12 -21.70 8.84 21.39
N VAL A 13 -22.87 9.08 20.77
CA VAL A 13 -22.98 9.86 19.53
C VAL A 13 -22.82 11.36 19.77
N LEU A 14 -23.29 11.89 20.91
CA LEU A 14 -23.15 13.32 21.26
C LEU A 14 -21.69 13.81 21.38
N PRO A 15 -20.78 13.12 22.11
CA PRO A 15 -19.40 13.58 22.22
C PRO A 15 -18.61 13.38 20.93
N ALA A 16 -18.90 12.35 20.12
CA ALA A 16 -18.21 12.11 18.86
C ALA A 16 -18.48 13.20 17.81
N LEU A 17 -19.71 13.73 17.76
CA LEU A 17 -20.08 14.81 16.83
C LEU A 17 -19.46 16.17 17.23
N ALA A 18 -19.21 16.40 18.52
CA ALA A 18 -18.56 17.62 19.01
C ALA A 18 -17.06 17.69 18.68
N VAL A 19 -16.36 16.54 18.63
CA VAL A 19 -14.93 16.48 18.25
C VAL A 19 -14.71 16.80 16.77
N ILE A 20 -15.68 16.51 15.90
CA ILE A 20 -15.58 16.75 14.45
C ILE A 20 -15.71 18.25 14.09
N LEU A 21 -16.39 19.05 14.91
CA LEU A 21 -16.64 20.48 14.64
C LEU A 21 -15.49 21.43 15.05
N LEU A 22 -14.44 20.94 15.72
CA LEU A 22 -13.32 21.75 16.23
C LEU A 22 -12.08 21.79 15.32
N ALA A 23 -12.12 21.17 14.14
CA ALA A 23 -10.98 21.14 13.21
C ALA A 23 -11.03 22.19 12.09
N CYS A 24 -12.02 23.10 12.08
CA CYS A 24 -12.13 24.18 11.10
C CYS A 24 -11.70 25.54 11.70
N SER A 25 -10.41 25.67 11.98
CA SER A 25 -9.72 26.96 12.03
C SER A 25 -8.53 26.94 11.08
N GLY A 26 -8.84 26.93 9.78
CA GLY A 26 -7.88 27.20 8.73
C GLY A 26 -7.54 28.69 8.72
N SER A 27 -6.43 29.06 9.36
CA SER A 27 -5.82 30.38 9.15
C SER A 27 -5.11 30.38 7.79
N ALA A 28 -5.59 31.25 6.90
CA ALA A 28 -4.92 31.56 5.65
C ALA A 28 -3.57 32.25 5.92
N VAL A 29 -2.47 31.65 5.42
CA VAL A 29 -1.23 32.38 5.17
C VAL A 29 -1.03 32.40 3.66
N VAL A 30 -1.32 33.56 3.08
CA VAL A 30 -0.83 33.99 1.78
C VAL A 30 0.49 34.72 2.01
N VAL A 31 1.61 34.19 1.50
CA VAL A 31 2.82 34.98 1.24
C VAL A 31 3.42 34.54 -0.10
N SER A 32 3.71 35.58 -0.88
CA SER A 32 4.03 35.73 -2.29
C SER A 32 5.30 35.04 -2.81
N ASP A 33 5.30 34.80 -4.13
CA ASP A 33 6.42 34.32 -4.97
C ASP A 33 7.65 35.25 -5.00
N LEU A 34 8.84 34.64 -5.15
CA LEU A 34 9.88 34.86 -6.21
C LEU A 34 11.34 34.73 -5.72
N GLU A 35 12.00 33.73 -6.32
CA GLU A 35 13.37 33.60 -6.86
C GLU A 35 14.68 33.73 -6.02
N GLU A 36 15.54 32.76 -6.36
CA GLU A 36 17.02 32.80 -6.49
C GLU A 36 17.91 32.57 -5.26
N GLY A 37 18.73 31.50 -5.33
CA GLY A 37 19.81 31.27 -4.38
C GLY A 37 20.43 29.88 -4.33
N ASN A 38 21.00 29.41 -5.46
CA ASN A 38 22.19 28.54 -5.54
C ASN A 38 22.29 27.28 -4.64
N THR A 39 22.30 26.08 -5.25
CA THR A 39 23.32 25.06 -4.92
C THR A 39 23.46 24.01 -6.04
N THR A 40 24.53 24.20 -6.81
CA THR A 40 25.45 23.16 -7.32
C THR A 40 24.97 22.22 -8.44
N THR A 41 25.30 22.65 -9.66
CA THR A 41 25.57 21.84 -10.86
C THR A 41 26.45 20.61 -10.55
N GLY A 42 25.86 19.42 -10.57
CA GLY A 42 26.57 18.15 -10.67
C GLY A 42 26.61 17.67 -12.13
N ASN A 43 27.54 18.21 -12.93
CA ASN A 43 27.88 17.63 -14.22
C ASN A 43 28.58 16.28 -13.99
N VAL A 44 27.83 15.18 -13.95
CA VAL A 44 28.43 13.85 -14.09
C VAL A 44 28.56 13.57 -15.58
N SER A 45 29.65 14.09 -16.16
CA SER A 45 30.18 13.60 -17.42
C SER A 45 30.81 12.22 -17.17
N GLY A 46 29.97 11.20 -17.12
CA GLY A 46 30.37 9.80 -17.11
C GLY A 46 30.29 9.26 -18.54
N LYS A 47 31.30 9.55 -19.37
CA LYS A 47 31.54 8.81 -20.61
C LYS A 47 32.07 7.42 -20.23
N GLY A 48 31.17 6.54 -19.81
CA GLY A 48 31.42 5.11 -19.72
C GLY A 48 30.89 4.45 -20.98
N LEU A 49 31.80 4.10 -21.90
CA LEU A 49 31.48 3.26 -23.05
C LEU A 49 31.25 1.83 -22.54
N ILE A 50 30.02 1.53 -22.16
CA ILE A 50 29.49 0.17 -22.22
C ILE A 50 28.39 0.22 -23.27
N ASP A 51 28.74 -0.19 -24.49
CA ASP A 51 27.77 -0.54 -25.54
C ASP A 51 27.19 -1.91 -25.15
N GLU A 52 26.51 -1.97 -24.02
CA GLU A 52 25.60 -3.06 -23.73
C GLU A 52 24.46 -2.92 -24.74
N PRO A 53 24.09 -3.98 -25.47
CA PRO A 53 22.95 -3.91 -26.36
C PRO A 53 21.78 -3.36 -25.55
N PHE A 54 21.23 -2.24 -26.00
CA PHE A 54 19.99 -1.70 -25.47
C PHE A 54 18.93 -2.77 -25.71
N VAL A 55 18.75 -3.65 -24.73
CA VAL A 55 17.59 -4.52 -24.63
C VAL A 55 16.42 -3.57 -24.61
N ASP A 56 15.52 -3.67 -25.59
CA ASP A 56 14.28 -2.92 -25.61
C ASP A 56 13.64 -3.06 -24.22
N ALA A 57 13.74 -1.99 -23.44
CA ALA A 57 13.27 -2.01 -22.07
C ALA A 57 11.76 -2.20 -22.14
N LEU A 58 11.28 -3.33 -21.63
CA LEU A 58 9.85 -3.61 -21.55
C LEU A 58 9.17 -2.42 -20.89
N SER A 59 8.08 -1.95 -21.49
CA SER A 59 7.26 -0.94 -20.85
C SER A 59 6.65 -1.50 -19.56
N THR A 60 6.32 -0.65 -18.59
CA THR A 60 5.67 -1.11 -17.35
C THR A 60 4.41 -1.94 -17.61
N PRO A 61 3.51 -1.57 -18.56
CA PRO A 61 2.39 -2.42 -18.95
C PRO A 61 2.80 -3.81 -19.44
N ASP A 62 3.80 -3.90 -20.31
CA ASP A 62 4.26 -5.18 -20.88
C ASP A 62 4.84 -6.09 -19.78
N LEU A 63 5.62 -5.50 -18.86
CA LEU A 63 6.17 -6.23 -17.72
C LEU A 63 5.08 -6.76 -16.79
N VAL A 64 4.06 -5.94 -16.53
CA VAL A 64 2.92 -6.34 -15.71
C VAL A 64 2.14 -7.47 -16.38
N GLU A 65 1.90 -7.38 -17.68
CA GLU A 65 1.23 -8.44 -18.45
C GLU A 65 2.00 -9.76 -18.42
N LEU A 66 3.33 -9.69 -18.53
CA LEU A 66 4.21 -10.85 -18.43
C LEU A 66 4.23 -11.48 -17.03
N LEU A 67 4.26 -10.68 -15.97
CA LEU A 67 4.42 -11.17 -14.60
C LEU A 67 3.12 -11.53 -13.89
N LYS A 68 1.99 -10.96 -14.31
CA LYS A 68 0.65 -11.18 -13.73
C LYS A 68 0.33 -12.66 -13.45
N PRO A 69 0.58 -13.62 -14.36
CA PRO A 69 0.25 -15.03 -14.11
C PRO A 69 1.03 -15.67 -12.96
N SER A 70 2.17 -15.08 -12.55
CA SER A 70 3.01 -15.59 -11.45
C SER A 70 2.62 -15.03 -10.09
N VAL A 71 1.70 -14.05 -10.03
CA VAL A 71 1.27 -13.41 -8.79
C VAL A 71 -0.09 -13.98 -8.37
N VAL A 72 -0.16 -14.47 -7.13
CA VAL A 72 -1.36 -15.12 -6.59
C VAL A 72 -1.89 -14.39 -5.37
N GLN A 73 -3.20 -14.51 -5.12
CA GLN A 73 -3.81 -14.07 -3.88
C GLN A 73 -3.75 -15.20 -2.84
N ILE A 74 -3.41 -14.85 -1.61
CA ILE A 74 -3.40 -15.77 -0.48
C ILE A 74 -4.48 -15.31 0.50
N ALA A 75 -5.51 -16.11 0.70
CA ALA A 75 -6.51 -15.90 1.73
C ALA A 75 -6.25 -16.85 2.90
N VAL A 76 -6.25 -16.31 4.11
CA VAL A 76 -5.96 -17.07 5.34
C VAL A 76 -7.09 -16.95 6.33
N ASN A 77 -7.38 -18.06 7.01
CA ASN A 77 -8.28 -18.09 8.16
C ASN A 77 -7.47 -18.41 9.41
N PHE A 78 -7.53 -17.51 10.39
CA PHE A 78 -6.95 -17.70 11.71
C PHE A 78 -7.99 -18.28 12.67
N GLU A 79 -7.59 -18.61 13.89
CA GLU A 79 -8.53 -19.04 14.93
C GLU A 79 -9.61 -18.00 15.23
N ARG A 80 -9.24 -16.71 15.15
CA ARG A 80 -10.16 -15.57 15.33
C ARG A 80 -9.96 -14.51 14.25
N GLY A 81 -10.40 -14.81 13.03
CA GLY A 81 -10.46 -13.83 11.96
C GLY A 81 -9.98 -14.35 10.62
N ARG A 82 -9.85 -13.44 9.66
CA ARG A 82 -9.38 -13.72 8.30
C ARG A 82 -8.38 -12.67 7.84
N GLY A 83 -7.47 -13.07 6.97
CA GLY A 83 -6.47 -12.20 6.36
C GLY A 83 -6.37 -12.43 4.85
N VAL A 84 -5.77 -11.47 4.15
CA VAL A 84 -5.45 -11.55 2.73
C VAL A 84 -4.02 -11.05 2.53
N GLY A 85 -3.28 -11.72 1.67
CA GLY A 85 -1.95 -11.33 1.22
C GLY A 85 -1.73 -11.72 -0.24
N THR A 86 -0.49 -11.56 -0.68
CA THR A 86 -0.05 -11.89 -2.04
C THR A 86 1.13 -12.85 -1.96
N GLY A 87 1.27 -13.70 -2.97
CA GLY A 87 2.44 -14.52 -3.16
C GLY A 87 2.92 -14.50 -4.61
N VAL A 88 4.12 -15.03 -4.82
CA VAL A 88 4.71 -15.21 -6.14
C VAL A 88 5.06 -16.69 -6.33
N VAL A 89 4.64 -17.27 -7.46
CA VAL A 89 5.00 -18.63 -7.86
C VAL A 89 6.44 -18.65 -8.35
N LEU A 90 7.29 -19.48 -7.74
CA LEU A 90 8.72 -19.59 -8.06
C LEU A 90 9.02 -20.68 -9.08
N ASP A 91 8.21 -21.74 -9.14
CA ASP A 91 8.44 -22.87 -10.03
C ASP A 91 7.12 -23.53 -10.50
N SER A 92 7.24 -24.43 -11.48
CA SER A 92 6.11 -25.17 -12.04
C SER A 92 5.52 -26.22 -11.08
N ASN A 93 6.17 -26.49 -9.95
CA ASN A 93 5.64 -27.39 -8.91
C ASN A 93 4.66 -26.67 -7.99
N GLY A 94 4.51 -25.35 -8.14
CA GLY A 94 3.62 -24.53 -7.32
C GLY A 94 4.27 -24.06 -6.02
N LEU A 95 5.60 -23.97 -5.94
CA LEU A 95 6.26 -23.34 -4.81
C LEU A 95 5.94 -21.83 -4.80
N ILE A 96 5.36 -21.33 -3.70
CA ILE A 96 4.93 -19.93 -3.58
C ILE A 96 5.72 -19.23 -2.48
N LEU A 97 6.28 -18.06 -2.80
CA LEU A 97 6.90 -17.14 -1.86
C LEU A 97 5.89 -16.12 -1.34
N THR A 98 5.84 -15.91 -0.03
CA THR A 98 5.07 -14.84 0.61
C THR A 98 5.78 -14.36 1.89
N ASN A 99 5.25 -13.30 2.49
CA ASN A 99 5.73 -12.82 3.78
C ASN A 99 5.33 -13.79 4.90
N TRP A 100 6.21 -13.99 5.88
CA TRP A 100 5.94 -14.86 7.01
C TRP A 100 4.67 -14.46 7.79
N HIS A 101 4.46 -13.17 8.05
CA HIS A 101 3.29 -12.66 8.79
C HIS A 101 1.94 -12.92 8.08
N VAL A 102 1.96 -13.27 6.79
CA VAL A 102 0.72 -13.59 6.06
C VAL A 102 0.21 -14.97 6.48
N VAL A 103 1.12 -15.89 6.79
CA VAL A 103 0.81 -17.30 7.04
C VAL A 103 1.04 -17.74 8.47
N GLU A 104 1.67 -16.90 9.30
CA GLU A 104 1.85 -17.15 10.72
C GLU A 104 0.51 -17.46 11.41
N ASP A 105 0.44 -18.56 12.19
CA ASP A 105 -0.76 -19.01 12.91
C ASP A 105 -2.02 -19.30 12.07
N ALA A 106 -1.90 -19.31 10.74
CA ALA A 106 -3.01 -19.65 9.84
C ALA A 106 -3.48 -21.10 10.07
N LYS A 107 -4.79 -21.28 10.26
CA LYS A 107 -5.43 -22.61 10.38
C LYS A 107 -5.79 -23.18 9.01
N MET A 108 -6.02 -22.30 8.05
CA MET A 108 -6.32 -22.65 6.67
C MET A 108 -5.77 -21.56 5.76
N ILE A 109 -5.18 -22.01 4.65
CA ILE A 109 -4.63 -21.15 3.60
C ILE A 109 -5.30 -21.58 2.29
N THR A 110 -5.85 -20.61 1.57
CA THR A 110 -6.42 -20.78 0.24
C THR A 110 -5.68 -19.87 -0.73
N VAL A 111 -5.30 -20.41 -1.89
CA VAL A 111 -4.60 -19.68 -2.95
C VAL A 111 -5.53 -19.56 -4.15
N ALA A 112 -5.60 -18.38 -4.75
CA ALA A 112 -6.41 -18.05 -5.92
C ALA A 112 -5.65 -17.18 -6.93
#